data_AF-A0A2S5QGI3-F1
#
_entry.id   AF-A0A2S5QGI3-F1
#
_cell.length_a   1.000
_cell.length_b   1.000
_cell.length_c   1.000
_cell.angle_alpha   90.00
_cell.angle_beta   90.00
_cell.angle_gamma   90.00
#
_symmetry.space_group_name_H-M   'P 1'
#
loop_
_entity.id
_entity.type
_entity.pdbx_description
1 polymer ?
#
loop_
_entity_poly.entity_id
_entity_poly.type
_entity_poly.pdbx_seq_one_letter_code
_entity_poly.pdbx_strand_id
1 'polypeptide(L)'
;MSEITEKYLVLDMVRVSQLQSGIVFTGKMKFGQLDQIYKLTERKENVDDPFGNKKIVFDTEGTEFQRQLSQKKLGEIESYLREEMSQRESGKSLAMFPSSLILYNRAYEPDDLINQINTNEDFISPKVINDSYTEMLDCCFYLPAEEDSDLYKLYIPRNKGITLIVDGQHRFIGTQRFYKSLNESNKKLVENFEFIVTFLVGFDLYEVGQIFATVNFNQKPVNRSLYYDIFGSAPQTDRDGKLQNDIRLAHDLALHLNNNPTSPISSMIKLLGKGYGLFSQAFFVDKMIRHVFKAKIWDSLLIDYLNGGNEYKVIAQFMKAYLEALQTAYPSVWPIKVIKANGLVYSSYYYDYVLCKTTGLGAYFRLIRHIYPLVENDPSNFKERILDIFKRMSDTEAKDLFAKTGPYGGAGSEGLQDKLYRYLVAKYKLGES
;
A
#
# COMPACT_ATOMS: atom_id res chain seq x y z
N MET A 1 -8.66 -37.89 -8.75
CA MET A 1 -8.78 -37.28 -7.41
C MET A 1 -7.50 -37.36 -6.57
N SER A 2 -6.78 -38.50 -6.52
CA SER A 2 -5.54 -38.63 -5.71
C SER A 2 -4.43 -37.63 -6.07
N GLU A 3 -4.21 -37.39 -7.37
CA GLU A 3 -3.16 -36.48 -7.86
C GLU A 3 -3.46 -34.99 -7.56
N ILE A 4 -4.74 -34.61 -7.49
CA ILE A 4 -5.17 -33.23 -7.19
C ILE A 4 -4.99 -32.94 -5.69
N THR A 5 -5.33 -33.88 -4.81
CA THR A 5 -5.19 -33.72 -3.35
C THR A 5 -3.73 -33.66 -2.87
N GLU A 6 -2.81 -34.22 -3.65
CA GLU A 6 -1.36 -34.10 -3.40
C GLU A 6 -0.83 -32.71 -3.75
N LYS A 7 -1.36 -32.07 -4.79
CA LYS A 7 -0.91 -30.76 -5.27
C LYS A 7 -1.64 -29.58 -4.61
N TYR A 8 -2.90 -29.78 -4.19
CA TYR A 8 -3.76 -28.75 -3.64
C TYR A 8 -4.22 -29.06 -2.21
N LEU A 9 -4.35 -28.01 -1.41
CA LEU A 9 -5.21 -27.99 -0.25
C LEU A 9 -6.64 -27.76 -0.72
N VAL A 10 -7.56 -28.62 -0.30
CA VAL A 10 -8.98 -28.50 -0.61
C VAL A 10 -9.70 -28.11 0.67
N LEU A 11 -10.39 -26.98 0.64
CA LEU A 11 -11.18 -26.45 1.76
C LEU A 11 -12.65 -26.40 1.38
N ASP A 12 -13.52 -26.93 2.25
CA ASP A 12 -14.96 -26.70 2.14
C ASP A 12 -15.30 -25.33 2.71
N MET A 13 -15.96 -24.52 1.88
CA MET A 13 -16.19 -23.10 2.11
C MET A 13 -17.63 -22.74 1.76
N VAL A 14 -18.17 -21.74 2.45
CA VAL A 14 -19.48 -21.16 2.15
C VAL A 14 -19.25 -19.85 1.41
N ARG A 15 -19.89 -19.68 0.25
CA ARG A 15 -19.88 -18.39 -0.46
C ARG A 15 -20.71 -17.38 0.31
N VAL A 16 -20.20 -16.17 0.47
CA VAL A 16 -20.89 -15.07 1.16
C VAL A 16 -21.13 -13.93 0.19
N SER A 17 -22.39 -13.59 -0.02
CA SER A 17 -22.81 -12.46 -0.84
C SER A 17 -22.85 -11.17 -0.01
N GLN A 18 -22.05 -10.19 -0.39
CA GLN A 18 -21.97 -8.88 0.27
C GLN A 18 -21.81 -7.77 -0.79
N LEU A 19 -21.80 -6.49 -0.38
CA LEU A 19 -21.72 -5.32 -1.25
C LEU A 19 -20.29 -5.07 -1.79
N GLN A 20 -19.71 -6.03 -2.51
CA GLN A 20 -18.39 -5.89 -3.13
C GLN A 20 -18.33 -6.50 -4.54
N SER A 21 -17.26 -6.16 -5.25
CA SER A 21 -16.92 -6.67 -6.58
C SER A 21 -16.43 -8.14 -6.54
N GLY A 22 -15.64 -8.53 -5.54
CA GLY A 22 -15.03 -9.87 -5.43
C GLY A 22 -15.88 -10.92 -4.72
N ILE A 23 -15.49 -12.19 -4.84
CA ILE A 23 -16.17 -13.29 -4.17
C ILE A 23 -15.50 -13.55 -2.82
N VAL A 24 -16.31 -13.57 -1.77
CA VAL A 24 -15.85 -13.89 -0.42
C VAL A 24 -16.33 -15.28 -0.04
N PHE A 25 -15.39 -16.08 0.43
CA PHE A 25 -15.67 -17.38 1.01
C PHE A 25 -15.40 -17.34 2.52
N THR A 26 -16.25 -17.98 3.31
CA THR A 26 -16.00 -18.19 4.73
C THR A 26 -15.97 -19.67 5.05
N GLY A 27 -15.09 -20.07 5.97
CA GLY A 27 -14.95 -21.47 6.33
C GLY A 27 -13.94 -21.65 7.44
N LYS A 28 -13.29 -22.81 7.43
CA LYS A 28 -12.28 -23.16 8.42
C LYS A 28 -11.01 -23.71 7.78
N MET A 29 -9.88 -23.42 8.39
CA MET A 29 -8.58 -23.91 7.94
C MET A 29 -7.73 -24.31 9.14
N LYS A 30 -7.11 -25.49 9.08
CA LYS A 30 -6.22 -25.94 10.15
C LYS A 30 -4.94 -25.10 10.17
N PHE A 31 -4.41 -24.83 11.36
CA PHE A 31 -3.11 -24.18 11.54
C PHE A 31 -2.02 -24.88 10.74
N GLY A 32 -1.93 -26.21 10.80
CA GLY A 32 -0.92 -26.96 10.06
C GLY A 32 -1.05 -26.86 8.53
N GLN A 33 -2.25 -26.59 8.00
CA GLN A 33 -2.45 -26.33 6.57
C GLN A 33 -1.97 -24.91 6.21
N LEU A 34 -2.34 -23.91 7.01
CA LEU A 34 -1.97 -22.51 6.75
C LEU A 34 -0.45 -22.30 6.93
N ASP A 35 0.17 -22.96 7.90
CA ASP A 35 1.62 -22.88 8.17
C ASP A 35 2.49 -23.36 6.99
N GLN A 36 1.94 -24.20 6.11
CA GLN A 36 2.63 -24.67 4.90
C GLN A 36 2.66 -23.60 3.79
N ILE A 37 1.64 -22.75 3.73
CA ILE A 37 1.37 -21.93 2.54
C ILE A 37 1.35 -20.42 2.80
N TYR A 38 1.42 -19.99 4.07
CA TYR A 38 1.25 -18.60 4.42
C TYR A 38 2.33 -17.67 3.85
N LYS A 39 1.92 -16.44 3.63
CA LYS A 39 2.71 -15.27 3.29
C LYS A 39 2.26 -14.13 4.17
N LEU A 40 3.22 -13.37 4.71
CA LEU A 40 2.92 -12.23 5.58
C LEU A 40 2.94 -10.88 4.83
N THR A 41 3.55 -10.83 3.65
CA THR A 41 3.69 -9.61 2.86
C THR A 41 3.79 -9.90 1.36
N GLU A 42 3.16 -9.07 0.55
CA GLU A 42 3.31 -9.05 -0.92
C GLU A 42 4.46 -8.14 -1.38
N ARG A 43 5.09 -7.39 -0.46
CA ARG A 43 6.12 -6.41 -0.79
C ARG A 43 7.33 -7.09 -1.42
N LYS A 44 7.64 -6.71 -2.66
CA LYS A 44 8.97 -6.85 -3.24
C LYS A 44 9.71 -5.53 -3.00
N GLU A 45 10.93 -5.57 -2.46
CA GLU A 45 11.72 -4.35 -2.35
C GLU A 45 11.94 -3.79 -3.76
N ASN A 46 11.42 -2.59 -4.00
CA ASN A 46 11.66 -1.93 -5.26
C ASN A 46 13.04 -1.28 -5.21
N VAL A 47 14.06 -2.00 -5.69
CA VAL A 47 15.47 -1.57 -5.66
C VAL A 47 15.76 -0.53 -6.76
N ASP A 48 14.89 -0.46 -7.78
CA ASP A 48 15.08 0.36 -8.96
C ASP A 48 14.23 1.64 -8.90
N ASP A 49 14.91 2.78 -9.01
CA ASP A 49 14.29 4.10 -9.19
C ASP A 49 14.00 4.31 -10.69
N PRO A 50 12.72 4.29 -11.14
CA PRO A 50 12.37 4.40 -12.56
C PRO A 50 12.76 5.77 -13.16
N PHE A 51 13.00 6.77 -12.30
CA PHE A 51 13.43 8.11 -12.73
C PHE A 51 14.96 8.24 -12.86
N GLY A 52 15.73 7.19 -12.55
CA GLY A 52 17.13 7.07 -12.98
C GLY A 52 18.24 7.32 -11.94
N ASN A 53 17.97 7.36 -10.63
CA ASN A 53 19.06 7.29 -9.65
C ASN A 53 19.59 5.86 -9.50
N LYS A 54 20.93 5.70 -9.42
CA LYS A 54 21.54 4.38 -9.16
C LYS A 54 21.29 3.94 -7.72
N LYS A 55 20.76 2.72 -7.58
CA LYS A 55 20.61 1.88 -6.37
C LYS A 55 20.04 2.62 -5.16
N ILE A 56 18.77 2.37 -4.89
CA ILE A 56 18.22 2.60 -3.54
C ILE A 56 18.90 1.56 -2.63
N VAL A 57 19.96 1.96 -1.92
CA VAL A 57 20.49 1.15 -0.82
C VAL A 57 19.52 1.33 0.34
N PHE A 58 18.58 0.40 0.47
CA PHE A 58 17.91 0.21 1.74
C PHE A 58 18.99 -0.27 2.71
N ASP A 59 19.19 0.48 3.79
CA ASP A 59 20.06 0.06 4.88
C ASP A 59 19.40 -1.16 5.54
N THR A 60 19.79 -2.35 5.10
CA THR A 60 19.28 -3.64 5.55
C THR A 60 19.90 -3.99 6.90
N GLU A 61 19.69 -3.16 7.90
CA GLU A 61 19.78 -3.60 9.30
C GLU A 61 18.38 -3.94 9.80
N GLY A 62 17.92 -5.15 9.42
CA GLY A 62 17.18 -6.02 10.33
C GLY A 62 15.77 -5.61 10.77
N THR A 63 14.95 -5.00 9.91
CA THR A 63 13.50 -4.92 10.19
C THR A 63 12.67 -5.28 8.97
N GLU A 64 12.21 -6.53 8.93
CA GLU A 64 11.15 -6.96 8.01
C GLU A 64 9.94 -6.04 8.20
N PHE A 65 9.67 -5.20 7.20
CA PHE A 65 8.63 -4.18 7.23
C PHE A 65 7.23 -4.82 7.12
N GLN A 66 6.72 -5.27 8.27
CA GLN A 66 5.34 -5.66 8.53
C GLN A 66 4.74 -4.67 9.55
N ARG A 67 3.44 -4.77 9.86
CA ARG A 67 2.96 -4.33 11.18
C ARG A 67 3.89 -4.96 12.21
N GLN A 68 4.72 -4.17 12.91
CA GLN A 68 5.62 -4.71 13.92
C GLN A 68 4.81 -5.62 14.83
N LEU A 69 5.10 -6.92 14.78
CA LEU A 69 4.40 -7.88 15.61
C LEU A 69 4.74 -7.54 17.05
N SER A 70 3.77 -6.99 17.78
CA SER A 70 3.96 -6.64 19.19
C SER A 70 4.33 -7.89 19.97
N GLN A 71 5.56 -7.91 20.48
CA GLN A 71 6.06 -9.02 21.30
C GLN A 71 5.15 -9.29 22.50
N LYS A 72 4.60 -8.23 23.09
CA LYS A 72 3.58 -8.31 24.14
C LYS A 72 2.34 -9.08 23.68
N LYS A 73 1.73 -8.69 22.55
CA LYS A 73 0.54 -9.38 22.01
C LYS A 73 0.82 -10.84 21.66
N LEU A 74 1.98 -11.11 21.08
CA LEU A 74 2.38 -12.50 20.77
C LEU A 74 2.49 -13.33 22.05
N GLY A 75 3.08 -12.77 23.11
CA GLY A 75 3.14 -13.43 24.41
C GLY A 75 1.76 -13.66 25.03
N GLU A 76 0.86 -12.68 24.97
CA GLU A 76 -0.52 -12.81 25.45
C GLU A 76 -1.26 -13.96 24.75
N ILE A 77 -1.12 -14.09 23.43
CA ILE A 77 -1.75 -15.17 22.65
C ILE A 77 -1.15 -16.53 23.01
N GLU A 78 0.16 -16.60 23.17
CA GLU A 78 0.82 -17.84 23.59
C GLU A 78 0.37 -18.28 24.99
N SER A 79 0.30 -17.36 25.95
CA SER A 79 -0.20 -17.62 27.31
C SER A 79 -1.65 -18.08 27.27
N TYR A 80 -2.50 -17.41 26.49
CA TYR A 80 -3.91 -17.78 26.30
C TYR A 80 -4.04 -19.22 25.80
N LEU A 81 -3.36 -19.59 24.70
CA LEU A 81 -3.44 -20.95 24.15
C LEU A 81 -2.89 -22.02 25.11
N ARG A 82 -1.87 -21.67 25.90
CA ARG A 82 -1.30 -22.56 26.93
C ARG A 82 -2.30 -22.84 28.05
N GLU A 83 -2.99 -21.80 28.52
CA GLU A 83 -4.04 -21.91 29.53
C GLU A 83 -5.23 -22.72 29.00
N GLU A 84 -5.68 -22.45 27.78
CA GLU A 84 -6.77 -23.18 27.15
C GLU A 84 -6.43 -24.67 26.95
N MET A 85 -5.20 -24.97 26.56
CA MET A 85 -4.73 -26.35 26.42
C MET A 85 -4.78 -27.11 27.75
N SER A 86 -4.42 -26.48 28.88
CA SER A 86 -4.48 -27.14 30.19
C SER A 86 -5.92 -27.30 30.69
N GLN A 87 -6.80 -26.34 30.39
CA GLN A 87 -8.22 -26.41 30.76
C GLN A 87 -9.02 -27.42 29.93
N ARG A 88 -8.49 -27.85 28.78
CA ARG A 88 -9.15 -28.81 27.88
C ARG A 88 -9.47 -30.14 28.55
N GLU A 89 -8.57 -30.67 29.37
CA GLU A 89 -8.80 -31.92 30.10
C GLU A 89 -9.95 -31.82 31.11
N SER A 90 -10.22 -30.61 31.60
CA SER A 90 -11.32 -30.30 32.52
C SER A 90 -12.64 -29.94 31.82
N GLY A 91 -12.66 -29.91 30.47
CA GLY A 91 -13.84 -29.54 29.68
C GLY A 91 -14.24 -28.07 29.75
N LYS A 92 -13.39 -27.19 30.31
CA LYS A 92 -13.68 -25.77 30.52
C LYS A 92 -13.07 -24.83 29.46
N SER A 93 -12.29 -25.39 28.54
CA SER A 93 -11.60 -24.60 27.52
C SER A 93 -12.58 -24.01 26.50
N LEU A 94 -12.39 -22.74 26.20
CA LEU A 94 -13.05 -22.04 25.10
C LEU A 94 -12.19 -22.07 23.82
N ALA A 95 -10.85 -22.01 23.97
CA ALA A 95 -9.83 -22.04 22.90
C ALA A 95 -10.28 -21.40 21.57
N MET A 96 -10.93 -20.23 21.61
CA MET A 96 -11.63 -19.67 20.46
C MET A 96 -11.07 -18.30 20.10
N PHE A 97 -10.74 -18.14 18.82
CA PHE A 97 -10.59 -16.82 18.21
C PHE A 97 -11.89 -16.46 17.49
N PRO A 98 -12.68 -15.49 18.00
CA PRO A 98 -14.04 -15.24 17.51
C PRO A 98 -14.09 -14.53 16.15
N SER A 99 -13.04 -13.80 15.77
CA SER A 99 -12.95 -13.17 14.45
C SER A 99 -12.34 -14.10 13.42
N SER A 100 -12.63 -13.92 12.13
CA SER A 100 -11.96 -14.67 11.07
C SER A 100 -10.53 -14.15 10.81
N LEU A 101 -9.63 -15.00 10.34
CA LEU A 101 -8.44 -14.55 9.61
C LEU A 101 -8.88 -14.14 8.20
N ILE A 102 -8.40 -13.00 7.70
CA ILE A 102 -8.66 -12.59 6.31
C ILE A 102 -7.46 -13.06 5.48
N LEU A 103 -7.73 -13.93 4.51
CA LEU A 103 -6.75 -14.58 3.66
C LEU A 103 -6.97 -14.21 2.20
N TYR A 104 -5.89 -14.08 1.45
CA TYR A 104 -5.92 -13.77 0.02
C TYR A 104 -5.02 -14.71 -0.77
N ASN A 105 -5.53 -15.19 -1.89
CA ASN A 105 -4.80 -15.91 -2.92
C ASN A 105 -5.20 -15.33 -4.27
N ARG A 106 -4.26 -15.29 -5.22
CA ARG A 106 -4.61 -15.00 -6.61
C ARG A 106 -5.49 -16.13 -7.13
N ALA A 107 -6.54 -15.78 -7.87
CA ALA A 107 -7.38 -16.75 -8.57
C ALA A 107 -7.16 -16.59 -10.08
N TYR A 108 -7.42 -17.65 -10.85
CA TYR A 108 -7.54 -17.50 -12.31
C TYR A 108 -8.68 -16.54 -12.64
N GLU A 109 -8.48 -15.66 -13.63
CA GLU A 109 -9.59 -14.84 -14.13
C GLU A 109 -10.59 -15.75 -14.84
N PRO A 110 -11.91 -15.52 -14.68
CA PRO A 110 -12.93 -16.22 -15.45
C PRO A 110 -12.66 -16.15 -16.96
N ASP A 111 -12.11 -15.05 -17.48
CA ASP A 111 -11.79 -14.87 -18.89
C ASP A 111 -10.55 -15.69 -19.34
N ASP A 112 -9.58 -15.91 -18.44
CA ASP A 112 -8.46 -16.84 -18.68
C ASP A 112 -8.95 -18.30 -18.72
N LEU A 113 -9.97 -18.62 -17.92
CA LEU A 113 -10.68 -19.90 -17.93
C LEU A 113 -11.55 -20.04 -19.19
N ILE A 114 -12.32 -19.03 -19.58
CA ILE A 114 -13.20 -19.05 -20.77
C ILE A 114 -12.40 -19.22 -22.06
N ASN A 115 -11.23 -18.58 -22.20
CA ASN A 115 -10.38 -18.75 -23.37
C ASN A 115 -9.74 -20.16 -23.46
N GLN A 116 -9.61 -20.87 -22.33
CA GLN A 116 -9.18 -22.27 -22.29
C GLN A 116 -10.35 -23.27 -22.36
N ILE A 117 -11.57 -22.85 -21.99
CA ILE A 117 -12.81 -23.62 -22.00
C ILE A 117 -13.61 -23.25 -23.25
N ASN A 118 -13.09 -23.64 -24.42
CA ASN A 118 -13.87 -23.61 -25.68
C ASN A 118 -14.55 -24.96 -25.94
N THR A 119 -15.23 -25.50 -24.92
CA THR A 119 -16.14 -26.65 -25.04
C THR A 119 -17.23 -26.53 -23.98
N ASN A 120 -18.49 -26.65 -24.40
CA ASN A 120 -19.72 -26.59 -23.59
C ASN A 120 -19.77 -27.60 -22.43
N GLU A 121 -18.93 -27.47 -21.40
CA GLU A 121 -19.03 -28.21 -20.15
C GLU A 121 -18.80 -27.25 -18.98
N ASP A 122 -19.75 -27.20 -18.03
CA ASP A 122 -19.70 -26.41 -16.80
C ASP A 122 -18.64 -26.91 -15.78
N PHE A 123 -17.64 -27.67 -16.23
CA PHE A 123 -16.62 -28.30 -15.37
C PHE A 123 -15.21 -28.10 -15.91
N ILE A 124 -14.30 -27.64 -15.03
CA ILE A 124 -12.85 -27.60 -15.29
C ILE A 124 -12.34 -29.04 -15.40
N SER A 125 -12.01 -29.49 -16.62
CA SER A 125 -11.55 -30.87 -16.83
C SER A 125 -10.19 -31.12 -16.14
N PRO A 126 -9.92 -32.36 -15.65
CA PRO A 126 -8.60 -32.75 -15.13
C PRO A 126 -7.44 -32.50 -16.11
N LYS A 127 -7.76 -32.40 -17.41
CA LYS A 127 -6.82 -32.08 -18.48
C LYS A 127 -6.42 -30.61 -18.48
N VAL A 128 -7.35 -29.67 -18.25
CA VAL A 128 -7.04 -28.24 -18.08
C VAL A 128 -6.13 -28.04 -16.87
N ILE A 129 -6.41 -28.75 -15.77
CA ILE A 129 -5.55 -28.77 -14.57
C ILE A 129 -4.14 -29.27 -14.93
N ASN A 130 -4.02 -30.28 -15.80
CA ASN A 130 -2.74 -30.87 -16.22
C ASN A 130 -2.00 -30.12 -17.35
N ASP A 131 -2.69 -29.33 -18.16
CA ASP A 131 -2.10 -28.59 -19.29
C ASP A 131 -1.73 -27.14 -18.90
N SER A 132 -2.32 -26.58 -17.83
CA SER A 132 -2.01 -25.24 -17.30
C SER A 132 -0.64 -25.11 -16.60
N TYR A 133 0.20 -26.15 -16.67
CA TYR A 133 1.40 -26.33 -15.83
C TYR A 133 2.69 -25.73 -16.38
N THR A 134 2.67 -24.96 -17.47
CA THR A 134 3.95 -24.68 -18.15
C THR A 134 4.78 -23.54 -17.57
N GLU A 135 4.30 -22.43 -16.97
CA GLU A 135 5.25 -21.41 -16.44
C GLU A 135 4.89 -20.59 -15.16
N MET A 136 3.66 -20.56 -14.62
CA MET A 136 3.37 -19.79 -13.39
C MET A 136 2.26 -20.42 -12.52
N LEU A 137 2.64 -20.99 -11.37
CA LEU A 137 1.85 -21.97 -10.61
C LEU A 137 1.37 -21.41 -9.24
N ASP A 138 0.80 -20.20 -9.21
CA ASP A 138 0.47 -19.52 -7.94
C ASP A 138 -1.02 -19.14 -7.75
N CYS A 139 -1.92 -19.71 -8.57
CA CYS A 139 -3.35 -19.35 -8.54
C CYS A 139 -4.25 -20.45 -7.92
N CYS A 140 -5.26 -20.04 -7.16
CA CYS A 140 -6.34 -20.89 -6.66
C CYS A 140 -7.52 -20.95 -7.63
N PHE A 141 -8.39 -21.94 -7.44
CA PHE A 141 -9.68 -22.04 -8.12
C PHE A 141 -10.72 -22.66 -7.18
N TYR A 142 -12.01 -22.56 -7.53
CA TYR A 142 -13.09 -23.09 -6.70
C TYR A 142 -14.15 -23.77 -7.57
N LEU A 143 -14.82 -24.78 -7.00
CA LEU A 143 -15.89 -25.52 -7.65
C LEU A 143 -17.08 -25.64 -6.68
N PRO A 144 -18.34 -25.55 -7.14
CA PRO A 144 -19.48 -25.85 -6.31
C PRO A 144 -19.40 -27.30 -5.81
N ALA A 145 -19.81 -27.54 -4.56
CA ALA A 145 -19.84 -28.89 -3.99
C ALA A 145 -20.96 -29.73 -4.60
N GLU A 146 -22.09 -29.09 -4.93
CA GLU A 146 -23.29 -29.64 -5.56
C GLU A 146 -23.92 -28.55 -6.45
N GLU A 147 -24.76 -28.92 -7.42
CA GLU A 147 -25.53 -27.96 -8.23
C GLU A 147 -26.38 -27.05 -7.31
N ASP A 148 -26.42 -25.75 -7.62
CA ASP A 148 -27.16 -24.72 -6.86
C ASP A 148 -26.83 -24.64 -5.34
N SER A 149 -25.62 -25.04 -4.94
CA SER A 149 -25.16 -24.98 -3.55
C SER A 149 -24.34 -23.72 -3.23
N ASP A 150 -24.57 -23.15 -2.04
CA ASP A 150 -23.69 -22.13 -1.45
C ASP A 150 -22.39 -22.74 -0.88
N LEU A 151 -22.26 -24.08 -0.91
CA LEU A 151 -21.05 -24.80 -0.52
C LEU A 151 -20.13 -24.97 -1.73
N TYR A 152 -18.86 -24.62 -1.53
CA TYR A 152 -17.81 -24.67 -2.53
C TYR A 152 -16.58 -25.38 -1.99
N LYS A 153 -15.84 -26.02 -2.88
CA LYS A 153 -14.50 -26.54 -2.66
C LYS A 153 -13.50 -25.53 -3.21
N LEU A 154 -12.71 -24.92 -2.35
CA LEU A 154 -11.60 -24.04 -2.72
C LEU A 154 -10.31 -24.85 -2.79
N TYR A 155 -9.65 -24.81 -3.95
CA TYR A 155 -8.40 -25.50 -4.25
C TYR A 155 -7.24 -24.50 -4.23
N ILE A 156 -6.36 -24.65 -3.24
CA ILE A 156 -5.21 -23.76 -3.02
C ILE A 156 -3.92 -24.57 -3.26
N PRO A 157 -3.01 -24.14 -4.13
CA PRO A 157 -1.75 -24.87 -4.33
C PRO A 157 -0.95 -24.98 -3.03
N ARG A 158 -0.25 -26.11 -2.83
CA ARG A 158 0.62 -26.35 -1.66
C ARG A 158 1.97 -25.65 -1.73
N ASN A 159 2.05 -24.50 -2.40
CA ASN A 159 3.27 -23.73 -2.53
C ASN A 159 3.46 -22.82 -1.32
N LYS A 160 4.70 -22.75 -0.82
CA LYS A 160 5.04 -21.86 0.30
C LYS A 160 4.88 -20.41 -0.15
N GLY A 161 4.23 -19.59 0.69
CA GLY A 161 4.12 -18.15 0.42
C GLY A 161 3.05 -17.76 -0.60
N ILE A 162 2.09 -18.65 -0.88
CA ILE A 162 1.01 -18.39 -1.84
C ILE A 162 -0.21 -17.69 -1.20
N THR A 163 -0.45 -17.88 0.10
CA THR A 163 -1.62 -17.32 0.80
C THR A 163 -1.22 -16.13 1.68
N LEU A 164 -1.58 -14.93 1.28
CA LEU A 164 -1.36 -13.72 2.05
C LEU A 164 -2.33 -13.65 3.25
N ILE A 165 -1.78 -13.50 4.46
CA ILE A 165 -2.57 -13.18 5.65
C ILE A 165 -2.78 -11.66 5.70
N VAL A 166 -3.95 -11.22 5.22
CA VAL A 166 -4.37 -9.82 5.17
C VAL A 166 -4.64 -9.31 6.59
N ASP A 167 -5.42 -10.05 7.38
CA ASP A 167 -5.65 -9.73 8.80
C ASP A 167 -5.57 -10.97 9.70
N GLY A 168 -5.21 -10.74 10.97
CA GLY A 168 -5.05 -11.81 11.96
C GLY A 168 -3.63 -12.36 12.08
N GLN A 169 -2.63 -11.65 11.53
CA GLN A 169 -1.21 -12.02 11.59
C GLN A 169 -0.71 -12.29 13.02
N HIS A 170 -1.11 -11.48 14.02
CA HIS A 170 -0.76 -11.74 15.43
C HIS A 170 -1.31 -13.07 15.94
N ARG A 171 -2.53 -13.44 15.55
CA ARG A 171 -3.16 -14.71 15.97
C ARG A 171 -2.42 -15.89 15.36
N PHE A 172 -2.21 -15.85 14.05
CA PHE A 172 -1.47 -16.89 13.36
C PHE A 172 -0.04 -17.05 13.91
N ILE A 173 0.72 -15.96 14.04
CA ILE A 173 2.11 -16.02 14.54
C ILE A 173 2.17 -16.34 16.03
N GLY A 174 1.20 -15.89 16.82
CA GLY A 174 1.06 -16.29 18.23
C GLY A 174 0.83 -17.79 18.38
N THR A 175 -0.07 -18.37 17.57
CA THR A 175 -0.27 -19.82 17.49
C THR A 175 0.99 -20.54 17.01
N GLN A 176 1.70 -19.99 16.02
CA GLN A 176 2.96 -20.56 15.53
C GLN A 176 4.06 -20.55 16.61
N ARG A 177 4.14 -19.48 17.42
CA ARG A 177 5.04 -19.40 18.57
C ARG A 177 4.70 -20.45 19.62
N PHE A 178 3.41 -20.55 19.97
CA PHE A 178 2.93 -21.55 20.90
C PHE A 178 3.26 -22.96 20.40
N TYR A 179 2.96 -23.27 19.13
CA TYR A 179 3.30 -24.54 18.49
C TYR A 179 4.78 -24.91 18.62
N LYS A 180 5.68 -23.94 18.36
CA LYS A 180 7.13 -24.12 18.48
C LYS A 180 7.59 -24.35 19.93
N SER A 181 6.82 -23.91 20.92
CA SER A 181 7.11 -24.10 22.36
C SER A 181 6.68 -25.47 22.90
N LEU A 182 5.91 -26.25 22.13
CA LEU A 182 5.36 -27.53 22.57
C LEU A 182 6.30 -28.70 22.29
N ASN A 183 6.15 -29.76 23.09
CA ASN A 183 6.72 -31.07 22.80
C ASN A 183 5.96 -31.78 21.66
N GLU A 184 6.58 -32.80 21.06
CA GLU A 184 6.02 -33.51 19.90
C GLU A 184 4.63 -34.12 20.16
N SER A 185 4.38 -34.63 21.37
CA SER A 185 3.09 -35.22 21.73
C SER A 185 1.94 -34.20 21.69
N ASN A 186 2.22 -32.92 21.97
CA ASN A 186 1.22 -31.86 22.02
C ASN A 186 1.10 -31.07 20.70
N LYS A 187 2.10 -31.15 19.82
CA LYS A 187 2.09 -30.47 18.51
C LYS A 187 0.89 -30.90 17.65
N LYS A 188 0.52 -32.18 17.68
CA LYS A 188 -0.59 -32.71 16.87
C LYS A 188 -1.94 -32.05 17.19
N LEU A 189 -2.12 -31.61 18.43
CA LEU A 189 -3.31 -30.87 18.83
C LEU A 189 -3.36 -29.51 18.12
N VAL A 190 -2.26 -28.76 18.18
CA VAL A 190 -2.19 -27.43 17.59
C VAL A 190 -2.15 -27.47 16.06
N GLU A 191 -1.54 -28.49 15.44
CA GLU A 191 -1.64 -28.72 13.99
C GLU A 191 -3.09 -28.79 13.50
N ASN A 192 -3.97 -29.38 14.31
CA ASN A 192 -5.39 -29.53 14.01
C ASN A 192 -6.26 -28.39 14.53
N PHE A 193 -5.68 -27.37 15.17
CA PHE A 193 -6.41 -26.17 15.58
C PHE A 193 -6.97 -25.47 14.35
N GLU A 194 -8.28 -25.22 14.31
CA GLU A 194 -8.95 -24.63 13.15
C GLU A 194 -9.18 -23.13 13.37
N PHE A 195 -8.72 -22.32 12.42
CA PHE A 195 -9.10 -20.90 12.35
C PHE A 195 -10.40 -20.75 11.58
N ILE A 196 -11.26 -19.84 12.03
CA ILE A 196 -12.29 -19.25 11.17
C ILE A 196 -11.55 -18.42 10.11
N VAL A 197 -11.85 -18.63 8.83
CA VAL A 197 -11.17 -17.95 7.73
C VAL A 197 -12.18 -17.29 6.80
N THR A 198 -11.81 -16.10 6.32
CA THR A 198 -12.48 -15.38 5.24
C THR A 198 -11.49 -15.27 4.09
N PHE A 199 -11.79 -15.91 2.97
CA PHE A 199 -10.98 -15.90 1.76
C PHE A 199 -11.51 -14.87 0.76
N LEU A 200 -10.60 -14.02 0.29
CA LEU A 200 -10.82 -13.06 -0.78
C LEU A 200 -10.40 -13.71 -2.09
N VAL A 201 -11.37 -14.04 -2.95
CA VAL A 201 -11.14 -14.69 -4.26
C VAL A 201 -11.56 -13.75 -5.39
N GLY A 202 -10.66 -13.57 -6.37
CA GLY A 202 -10.87 -12.64 -7.47
C GLY A 202 -10.84 -11.17 -7.02
N PHE A 203 -10.21 -10.86 -5.90
CA PHE A 203 -9.87 -9.49 -5.52
C PHE A 203 -8.52 -9.13 -6.14
N ASP A 204 -8.36 -7.91 -6.60
CA ASP A 204 -7.03 -7.41 -6.97
C ASP A 204 -6.23 -7.03 -5.69
N LEU A 205 -4.91 -6.80 -5.84
CA LEU A 205 -4.06 -6.51 -4.66
C LEU A 205 -4.43 -5.16 -4.05
N TYR A 206 -4.92 -4.22 -4.86
CA TYR A 206 -5.39 -2.92 -4.40
C TYR A 206 -6.62 -3.05 -3.47
N GLU A 207 -7.63 -3.80 -3.88
CA GLU A 207 -8.85 -4.08 -3.11
C GLU A 207 -8.51 -4.81 -1.81
N VAL A 208 -7.63 -5.83 -1.87
CA VAL A 208 -7.09 -6.51 -0.68
C VAL A 208 -6.40 -5.51 0.25
N GLY A 209 -5.69 -4.56 -0.33
CA GLY A 209 -5.05 -3.47 0.38
C GLY A 209 -5.98 -2.51 1.07
N GLN A 210 -7.08 -2.17 0.41
CA GLN A 210 -8.13 -1.34 0.98
C GLN A 210 -8.82 -2.05 2.14
N ILE A 211 -9.02 -3.36 2.04
CA ILE A 211 -9.52 -4.19 3.14
C ILE A 211 -8.52 -4.18 4.30
N PHE A 212 -7.23 -4.43 4.03
CA PHE A 212 -6.17 -4.37 5.03
C PHE A 212 -6.17 -3.02 5.76
N ALA A 213 -6.15 -1.92 5.00
CA ALA A 213 -6.22 -0.56 5.49
C ALA A 213 -7.46 -0.38 6.38
N THR A 214 -8.65 -0.60 5.84
CA THR A 214 -9.93 -0.32 6.50
C THR A 214 -10.07 -1.08 7.81
N VAL A 215 -9.76 -2.39 7.82
CA VAL A 215 -9.80 -3.23 9.02
C VAL A 215 -8.85 -2.70 10.09
N ASN A 216 -7.65 -2.29 9.70
CA ASN A 216 -6.64 -1.84 10.63
C ASN A 216 -6.84 -0.39 11.09
N PHE A 217 -7.30 0.53 10.22
CA PHE A 217 -7.50 1.94 10.53
C PHE A 217 -8.51 2.16 11.65
N ASN A 218 -9.55 1.32 11.71
CA ASN A 218 -10.62 1.44 12.71
C ASN A 218 -10.24 0.89 14.09
N GLN A 219 -9.22 0.03 14.20
CA GLN A 219 -8.86 -0.64 15.47
C GLN A 219 -7.62 -0.03 16.17
N LYS A 220 -6.76 0.69 15.44
CA LYS A 220 -5.71 1.63 15.89
C LYS A 220 -5.01 2.14 14.62
N PRO A 221 -4.74 3.45 14.45
CA PRO A 221 -4.32 4.01 13.16
C PRO A 221 -3.01 3.37 12.67
N VAL A 222 -3.13 2.43 11.73
CA VAL A 222 -1.98 1.95 10.96
C VAL A 222 -1.53 3.08 10.05
N ASN A 223 -0.23 3.19 9.78
CA ASN A 223 0.28 4.30 8.98
C ASN A 223 -0.19 4.14 7.52
N ARG A 224 -0.88 5.14 6.95
CA ARG A 224 -1.23 5.18 5.51
C ARG A 224 0.00 5.01 4.60
N SER A 225 1.21 5.29 5.10
CA SER A 225 2.43 5.04 4.33
C SER A 225 2.66 3.55 4.08
N LEU A 226 2.24 2.67 5.01
CA LEU A 226 2.30 1.22 4.79
C LEU A 226 1.36 0.77 3.69
N TYR A 227 0.18 1.39 3.59
CA TYR A 227 -0.74 1.15 2.48
C TYR A 227 -0.03 1.48 1.15
N TYR A 228 0.42 2.72 0.96
CA TYR A 228 1.06 3.10 -0.31
C TYR A 228 2.36 2.36 -0.61
N ASP A 229 3.13 1.93 0.39
CA ASP A 229 4.36 1.17 0.18
C ASP A 229 4.11 -0.27 -0.28
N ILE A 230 2.99 -0.88 0.14
CA ILE A 230 2.58 -2.20 -0.35
C ILE A 230 2.01 -2.08 -1.77
N PHE A 231 1.10 -1.12 -2.02
CA PHE A 231 0.37 -1.03 -3.30
C PHE A 231 1.14 -0.31 -4.40
N GLY A 232 1.99 0.65 -4.03
CA GLY A 232 2.91 1.28 -4.96
C GLY A 232 4.07 0.37 -5.34
N SER A 233 3.95 -0.96 -5.32
CA SER A 233 4.98 -1.92 -5.77
C SER A 233 4.48 -2.89 -6.86
N ALA A 234 3.18 -2.91 -7.16
CA ALA A 234 2.59 -3.76 -8.20
C ALA A 234 1.72 -2.92 -9.15
N PRO A 235 2.02 -2.85 -10.45
CA PRO A 235 1.16 -2.16 -11.42
C PRO A 235 -0.17 -2.91 -11.58
N GLN A 236 -1.31 -2.21 -11.50
CA GLN A 236 -2.64 -2.80 -11.69
C GLN A 236 -3.60 -1.89 -12.50
N THR A 237 -4.41 -2.52 -13.34
CA THR A 237 -5.68 -2.00 -13.84
C THR A 237 -6.81 -2.53 -12.94
N ASP A 238 -7.90 -1.79 -12.79
CA ASP A 238 -9.11 -2.33 -12.19
C ASP A 238 -9.78 -3.34 -13.15
N ARG A 239 -10.85 -3.97 -12.66
CA ARG A 239 -11.64 -4.99 -13.38
C ARG A 239 -12.27 -4.49 -14.69
N ASP A 240 -12.41 -3.17 -14.85
CA ASP A 240 -12.97 -2.53 -16.04
C ASP A 240 -11.85 -2.05 -16.99
N GLY A 241 -10.60 -2.46 -16.76
CA GLY A 241 -9.44 -2.04 -17.53
C GLY A 241 -9.01 -0.58 -17.27
N LYS A 242 -9.56 0.07 -16.24
CA LYS A 242 -9.20 1.43 -15.88
C LYS A 242 -7.91 1.42 -15.07
N LEU A 243 -6.93 2.21 -15.51
CA LEU A 243 -5.64 2.31 -14.84
C LEU A 243 -5.80 2.70 -13.35
N GLN A 244 -5.30 1.87 -12.44
CA GLN A 244 -5.09 2.20 -11.02
C GLN A 244 -3.61 2.53 -10.71
N ASN A 245 -2.85 2.85 -11.76
CA ASN A 245 -1.38 2.91 -11.77
C ASN A 245 -0.79 4.29 -11.40
N ASP A 246 -1.64 5.25 -11.07
CA ASP A 246 -1.25 6.57 -10.57
C ASP A 246 -0.61 6.50 -9.18
N ILE A 247 -1.01 5.54 -8.35
CA ILE A 247 -0.46 5.31 -7.00
C ILE A 247 1.01 4.89 -7.06
N ARG A 248 1.34 3.97 -7.96
CA ARG A 248 2.70 3.45 -8.15
C ARG A 248 3.64 4.56 -8.59
N LEU A 249 3.26 5.30 -9.61
CA LEU A 249 4.04 6.44 -10.11
C LEU A 249 4.21 7.52 -9.03
N ALA A 250 3.17 7.82 -8.24
CA ALA A 250 3.25 8.75 -7.11
C ALA A 250 4.21 8.28 -6.01
N HIS A 251 4.20 6.98 -5.70
CA HIS A 251 5.07 6.36 -4.71
C HIS A 251 6.53 6.38 -5.16
N ASP A 252 6.81 5.95 -6.40
CA ASP A 252 8.16 5.98 -6.98
C ASP A 252 8.69 7.41 -7.04
N LEU A 253 7.85 8.38 -7.40
CA LEU A 253 8.19 9.80 -7.40
C LEU A 253 8.53 10.31 -5.98
N ALA A 254 7.78 9.88 -4.96
CA ALA A 254 8.09 10.22 -3.57
C ALA A 254 9.44 9.66 -3.13
N LEU A 255 9.74 8.41 -3.48
CA LEU A 255 11.04 7.78 -3.19
C LEU A 255 12.17 8.50 -3.93
N HIS A 256 11.98 8.78 -5.23
CA HIS A 256 12.92 9.53 -6.05
C HIS A 256 13.26 10.88 -5.41
N LEU A 257 12.24 11.71 -5.13
CA LEU A 257 12.45 13.04 -4.57
C LEU A 257 13.03 13.02 -3.17
N ASN A 258 12.74 12.01 -2.35
CA ASN A 258 13.28 11.92 -1.00
C ASN A 258 14.73 11.42 -0.97
N ASN A 259 15.08 10.47 -1.85
CA ASN A 259 16.39 9.81 -1.85
C ASN A 259 17.40 10.49 -2.78
N ASN A 260 16.96 11.29 -3.75
CA ASN A 260 17.84 12.08 -4.61
C ASN A 260 18.49 13.23 -3.81
N PRO A 261 19.82 13.28 -3.63
CA PRO A 261 20.48 14.35 -2.87
C PRO A 261 20.33 15.74 -3.50
N THR A 262 20.06 15.79 -4.81
CA THR A 262 19.86 17.06 -5.54
C THR A 262 18.41 17.56 -5.49
N SER A 263 17.50 16.79 -4.89
CA SER A 263 16.12 17.21 -4.70
C SER A 263 16.02 18.23 -3.55
N PRO A 264 15.29 19.35 -3.72
CA PRO A 264 15.07 20.33 -2.65
C PRO A 264 14.41 19.74 -1.41
N ILE A 265 13.63 18.66 -1.56
CA ILE A 265 12.92 17.98 -0.48
C ILE A 265 13.59 16.66 -0.06
N SER A 266 14.86 16.47 -0.42
CA SER A 266 15.64 15.31 0.00
C SER A 266 15.56 15.13 1.52
N SER A 267 15.21 13.93 1.99
CA SER A 267 14.99 13.60 3.40
C SER A 267 13.88 14.38 4.13
N MET A 268 13.02 15.13 3.43
CA MET A 268 11.86 15.80 4.05
C MET A 268 10.63 14.90 4.14
N ILE A 269 10.57 13.79 3.38
CA ILE A 269 9.45 12.85 3.41
C ILE A 269 9.71 11.80 4.50
N LYS A 270 8.78 11.69 5.46
CA LYS A 270 8.74 10.59 6.44
C LYS A 270 8.33 9.31 5.71
N LEU A 271 9.34 8.57 5.25
CA LEU A 271 9.17 7.22 4.72
C LEU A 271 8.81 6.25 5.84
N LEU A 272 8.12 5.16 5.50
CA LEU A 272 7.81 4.10 6.45
C LEU A 272 9.10 3.57 7.10
N GLY A 273 9.11 3.38 8.43
CA GLY A 273 10.29 2.91 9.16
C GLY A 273 11.33 3.98 9.50
N LYS A 274 11.28 5.16 8.86
CA LYS A 274 12.19 6.28 9.16
C LYS A 274 11.51 7.31 10.07
N GLY A 275 12.20 7.73 11.13
CA GLY A 275 11.61 8.54 12.20
C GLY A 275 11.49 10.05 11.92
N TYR A 276 12.29 10.60 11.00
CA TYR A 276 12.39 12.05 10.77
C TYR A 276 11.86 12.48 9.40
N GLY A 277 11.49 13.76 9.29
CA GLY A 277 10.89 14.39 8.12
C GLY A 277 9.87 15.46 8.49
N LEU A 278 9.27 16.11 7.50
CA LEU A 278 8.30 17.21 7.68
C LEU A 278 6.86 16.79 7.41
N PHE A 279 6.63 15.89 6.46
CA PHE A 279 5.33 15.34 6.06
C PHE A 279 5.48 13.85 5.69
N SER A 280 4.39 13.07 5.64
CA SER A 280 4.46 11.63 5.35
C SER A 280 4.44 11.33 3.85
N GLN A 281 5.02 10.18 3.47
CA GLN A 281 4.86 9.62 2.13
C GLN A 281 3.38 9.50 1.74
N ALA A 282 2.54 9.05 2.68
CA ALA A 282 1.11 8.96 2.45
C ALA A 282 0.43 10.28 2.14
N PHE A 283 0.86 11.35 2.78
CA PHE A 283 0.37 12.68 2.45
C PHE A 283 0.76 13.06 1.02
N PHE A 284 2.01 12.83 0.62
CA PHE A 284 2.48 13.14 -0.73
C PHE A 284 1.67 12.38 -1.78
N VAL A 285 1.58 11.05 -1.64
CA VAL A 285 0.88 10.18 -2.59
C VAL A 285 -0.61 10.56 -2.70
N ASP A 286 -1.29 10.77 -1.56
CA ASP A 286 -2.68 11.23 -1.53
C ASP A 286 -2.88 12.54 -2.31
N LYS A 287 -1.97 13.51 -2.17
CA LYS A 287 -2.06 14.79 -2.88
C LYS A 287 -1.79 14.67 -4.37
N MET A 288 -0.85 13.82 -4.78
CA MET A 288 -0.62 13.55 -6.20
C MET A 288 -1.86 12.91 -6.84
N ILE A 289 -2.41 11.86 -6.23
CA ILE A 289 -3.61 11.15 -6.73
C ILE A 289 -4.80 12.10 -6.84
N ARG A 290 -5.18 12.73 -5.72
CA ARG A 290 -6.44 13.50 -5.65
C ARG A 290 -6.45 14.77 -6.49
N HIS A 291 -5.29 15.37 -6.74
CA HIS A 291 -5.20 16.73 -7.26
C HIS A 291 -4.39 16.87 -8.53
N VAL A 292 -3.46 15.95 -8.81
CA VAL A 292 -2.62 16.00 -10.01
C VAL A 292 -3.10 14.94 -11.00
N PHE A 293 -3.06 13.65 -10.64
CA PHE A 293 -3.50 12.57 -11.52
C PHE A 293 -4.99 12.65 -11.85
N LYS A 294 -5.85 12.95 -10.85
CA LYS A 294 -7.28 13.19 -11.12
C LYS A 294 -7.56 14.36 -12.07
N ALA A 295 -6.64 15.32 -12.18
CA ALA A 295 -6.76 16.44 -13.11
C ALA A 295 -6.34 16.07 -14.55
N LYS A 296 -5.84 14.85 -14.77
CA LYS A 296 -5.47 14.29 -16.08
C LYS A 296 -4.34 14.98 -16.83
N ILE A 297 -3.66 15.91 -16.18
CA ILE A 297 -2.55 16.68 -16.79
C ILE A 297 -1.33 15.80 -17.12
N TRP A 298 -1.23 14.59 -16.56
CA TRP A 298 -0.14 13.63 -16.79
C TRP A 298 -0.64 12.29 -17.35
N ASP A 299 -1.85 12.21 -17.92
CA ASP A 299 -2.41 10.93 -18.39
C ASP A 299 -1.52 10.28 -19.47
N SER A 300 -0.99 11.05 -20.42
CA SER A 300 -0.07 10.53 -21.44
C SER A 300 1.22 9.98 -20.84
N LEU A 301 1.79 10.71 -19.86
CA LEU A 301 2.99 10.32 -19.14
C LEU A 301 2.76 9.09 -18.26
N LEU A 302 1.57 8.96 -17.68
CA LEU A 302 1.17 7.77 -16.95
C LEU A 302 1.11 6.58 -17.90
N ILE A 303 0.48 6.71 -19.07
CA ILE A 303 0.44 5.65 -20.09
C ILE A 303 1.85 5.27 -20.54
N ASP A 304 2.72 6.24 -20.80
CA ASP A 304 4.13 6.01 -21.14
C ASP A 304 4.88 5.24 -20.04
N TYR A 305 4.70 5.61 -18.76
CA TYR A 305 5.26 4.87 -17.63
C TYR A 305 4.84 3.40 -17.62
N LEU A 306 3.58 3.10 -17.91
CA LEU A 306 3.07 1.73 -17.91
C LEU A 306 3.55 0.88 -19.06
N ASN A 307 3.77 1.52 -20.21
CA ASN A 307 4.32 0.85 -21.38
C ASN A 307 5.85 0.70 -21.30
N GLY A 308 6.46 1.01 -20.14
CA GLY A 308 7.91 0.93 -19.95
C GLY A 308 8.67 1.98 -20.77
N GLY A 309 8.02 3.10 -21.08
CA GLY A 309 8.57 4.21 -21.85
C GLY A 309 9.61 5.03 -21.08
N ASN A 310 9.77 6.29 -21.47
CA ASN A 310 10.75 7.18 -20.84
C ASN A 310 10.30 8.65 -20.73
N GLU A 311 9.22 9.03 -21.41
CA GLU A 311 8.67 10.39 -21.38
C GLU A 311 8.21 10.76 -19.97
N TYR A 312 7.68 9.80 -19.19
CA TYR A 312 7.25 10.02 -17.80
C TYR A 312 8.34 10.60 -16.90
N LYS A 313 9.63 10.46 -17.27
CA LYS A 313 10.75 11.03 -16.53
C LYS A 313 10.69 12.55 -16.44
N VAL A 314 9.97 13.21 -17.36
CA VAL A 314 9.69 14.65 -17.30
C VAL A 314 8.94 15.04 -16.03
N ILE A 315 8.17 14.13 -15.41
CA ILE A 315 7.50 14.37 -14.12
C ILE A 315 8.51 14.66 -13.02
N ALA A 316 9.57 13.86 -12.91
CA ALA A 316 10.61 14.09 -11.91
C ALA A 316 11.40 15.37 -12.19
N GLN A 317 11.67 15.67 -13.47
CA GLN A 317 12.31 16.93 -13.88
C GLN A 317 11.46 18.14 -13.47
N PHE A 318 10.17 18.12 -13.81
CA PHE A 318 9.20 19.15 -13.43
C PHE A 318 9.11 19.30 -11.91
N MET A 319 8.95 18.21 -11.16
CA MET A 319 8.80 18.28 -9.71
C MET A 319 10.04 18.82 -9.01
N LYS A 320 11.24 18.46 -9.49
CA LYS A 320 12.49 19.05 -9.01
C LYS A 320 12.51 20.55 -9.29
N ALA A 321 12.26 20.97 -10.52
CA ALA A 321 12.23 22.38 -10.91
C ALA A 321 11.18 23.19 -10.14
N TYR A 322 9.99 22.61 -9.92
CA TYR A 322 8.89 23.20 -9.17
C TYR A 322 9.28 23.48 -7.71
N LEU A 323 9.90 22.49 -7.05
CA LEU A 323 10.35 22.63 -5.67
C LEU A 323 11.57 23.54 -5.54
N GLU A 324 12.47 23.57 -6.54
CA GLU A 324 13.60 24.50 -6.58
C GLU A 324 13.14 25.94 -6.76
N ALA A 325 12.16 26.16 -7.64
CA ALA A 325 11.54 27.46 -7.82
C ALA A 325 10.87 27.92 -6.51
N LEU A 326 10.19 27.02 -5.81
CA LEU A 326 9.57 27.32 -4.52
C LEU A 326 10.60 27.71 -3.45
N GLN A 327 11.70 26.94 -3.35
CA GLN A 327 12.81 27.22 -2.44
C GLN A 327 13.49 28.55 -2.75
N THR A 328 13.67 28.86 -4.04
CA THR A 328 14.30 30.10 -4.51
C THR A 328 13.40 31.31 -4.29
N ALA A 329 12.08 31.16 -4.45
CA ALA A 329 11.12 32.24 -4.23
C ALA A 329 10.98 32.59 -2.74
N TYR A 330 11.02 31.59 -1.85
CA TYR A 330 10.75 31.76 -0.42
C TYR A 330 11.84 31.18 0.49
N PRO A 331 13.11 31.64 0.36
CA PRO A 331 14.23 31.07 1.09
C PRO A 331 14.10 31.23 2.60
N SER A 332 13.43 32.28 3.07
CA SER A 332 13.38 32.60 4.50
C SER A 332 12.45 31.71 5.33
N VAL A 333 11.50 31.08 4.66
CA VAL A 333 10.53 30.14 5.24
C VAL A 333 10.85 28.69 4.86
N TRP A 334 11.95 28.46 4.13
CA TRP A 334 12.40 27.13 3.79
C TRP A 334 13.01 26.44 5.02
N PRO A 335 12.72 25.15 5.28
CA PRO A 335 13.22 24.45 6.45
C PRO A 335 14.73 24.24 6.41
N ILE A 336 15.36 24.28 7.58
CA ILE A 336 16.76 23.90 7.79
C ILE A 336 16.85 22.58 8.57
N LYS A 337 17.95 21.84 8.38
CA LYS A 337 18.22 20.63 9.18
C LYS A 337 18.65 21.01 10.59
N VAL A 338 18.26 20.19 11.55
CA VAL A 338 18.66 20.30 12.96
C VAL A 338 19.46 19.07 13.38
N ILE A 339 20.36 19.23 14.34
CA ILE A 339 21.17 18.14 14.88
C ILE A 339 20.31 17.28 15.81
N LYS A 340 20.28 15.97 15.55
CA LYS A 340 19.68 14.93 16.40
C LYS A 340 20.68 13.80 16.62
N ALA A 341 20.35 12.86 17.50
CA ALA A 341 21.22 11.73 17.86
C ALA A 341 21.73 10.94 16.64
N ASN A 342 20.94 10.86 15.57
CA ASN A 342 21.25 10.10 14.36
C ASN A 342 21.70 11.01 13.18
N GLY A 343 22.19 12.22 13.47
CA GLY A 343 22.71 13.17 12.46
C GLY A 343 21.79 14.36 12.16
N LEU A 344 22.06 15.03 11.03
CA LEU A 344 21.31 16.19 10.55
C LEU A 344 19.99 15.77 9.91
N VAL A 345 18.87 16.19 10.50
CA VAL A 345 17.53 15.78 10.07
C VAL A 345 16.58 16.96 9.96
N TYR A 346 15.55 16.84 9.13
CA TYR A 346 14.42 17.75 9.17
C TYR A 346 13.44 17.34 10.26
N SER A 347 12.99 18.31 11.06
CA SER A 347 12.06 18.07 12.16
C SER A 347 10.88 19.02 12.09
N SER A 348 9.67 18.46 12.02
CA SER A 348 8.43 19.25 12.03
C SER A 348 8.29 20.14 13.29
N TYR A 349 8.91 19.74 14.40
CA TYR A 349 8.87 20.45 15.68
C TYR A 349 9.63 21.79 15.59
N TYR A 350 10.88 21.73 15.12
CA TYR A 350 11.80 22.88 15.01
C TYR A 350 11.62 23.70 13.72
N TYR A 351 10.59 23.41 12.94
CA TYR A 351 10.27 24.17 11.74
C TYR A 351 9.11 25.13 12.04
N ASP A 352 9.39 26.44 12.03
CA ASP A 352 8.47 27.51 12.49
C ASP A 352 7.48 28.01 11.45
N TYR A 353 7.57 27.46 10.24
CA TYR A 353 6.64 27.74 9.16
C TYR A 353 5.85 26.50 8.77
N VAL A 354 4.85 26.70 7.93
CA VAL A 354 3.99 25.63 7.40
C VAL A 354 4.18 25.38 5.90
N LEU A 355 5.06 26.13 5.22
CA LEU A 355 5.29 26.00 3.77
C LEU A 355 5.63 24.55 3.38
N CYS A 356 6.66 23.96 4.01
CA CYS A 356 7.07 22.57 3.75
C CYS A 356 6.35 21.53 4.64
N LYS A 357 5.19 21.88 5.21
CA LYS A 357 4.31 20.96 5.96
C LYS A 357 3.07 20.63 5.12
N THR A 358 2.16 19.84 5.71
CA THR A 358 0.94 19.38 5.03
C THR A 358 0.04 20.52 4.54
N THR A 359 -0.05 21.64 5.26
CA THR A 359 -0.84 22.81 4.85
C THR A 359 -0.25 23.47 3.60
N GLY A 360 1.03 23.87 3.65
CA GLY A 360 1.69 24.57 2.56
C GLY A 360 1.87 23.70 1.33
N LEU A 361 2.55 22.56 1.44
CA LEU A 361 2.76 21.65 0.32
C LEU A 361 1.44 21.10 -0.21
N GLY A 362 0.43 20.92 0.64
CA GLY A 362 -0.90 20.49 0.18
C GLY A 362 -1.52 21.49 -0.78
N ALA A 363 -1.41 22.79 -0.47
CA ALA A 363 -1.85 23.85 -1.37
C ALA A 363 -0.97 23.95 -2.62
N TYR A 364 0.35 23.91 -2.49
CA TYR A 364 1.25 23.99 -3.65
C TYR A 364 1.13 22.80 -4.58
N PHE A 365 0.99 21.57 -4.09
CA PHE A 365 0.76 20.40 -4.94
C PHE A 365 -0.56 20.52 -5.73
N ARG A 366 -1.57 21.16 -5.15
CA ARG A 366 -2.83 21.46 -5.88
C ARG A 366 -2.68 22.52 -6.96
N LEU A 367 -1.65 23.37 -6.91
CA LEU A 367 -1.37 24.34 -7.98
C LEU A 367 -0.73 23.69 -9.20
N ILE A 368 -0.17 22.48 -9.07
CA ILE A 368 0.49 21.77 -10.18
C ILE A 368 -0.46 21.63 -11.38
N ARG A 369 -1.74 21.31 -11.17
CA ARG A 369 -2.75 21.20 -12.24
C ARG A 369 -2.97 22.48 -13.05
N HIS A 370 -2.62 23.64 -12.48
CA HIS A 370 -2.70 24.92 -13.16
C HIS A 370 -1.36 25.36 -13.75
N ILE A 371 -0.26 25.02 -13.06
CA ILE A 371 1.07 25.48 -13.44
C ILE A 371 1.67 24.59 -14.53
N TYR A 372 1.51 23.27 -14.44
CA TYR A 372 2.10 22.34 -15.39
C TYR A 372 1.66 22.61 -16.84
N PRO A 373 0.35 22.79 -17.17
CA PRO A 373 -0.06 23.09 -18.54
C PRO A 373 0.51 24.41 -19.09
N LEU A 374 0.79 25.38 -18.22
CA LEU A 374 1.42 26.63 -18.65
C LEU A 374 2.88 26.42 -19.05
N VAL A 375 3.56 25.43 -18.49
CA VAL A 375 5.00 25.24 -18.66
C VAL A 375 5.42 24.01 -19.47
N GLU A 376 4.54 23.04 -19.68
CA GLU A 376 4.83 21.72 -20.26
C GLU A 376 5.55 21.75 -21.62
N ASN A 377 5.29 22.77 -22.43
CA ASN A 377 5.89 22.94 -23.76
C ASN A 377 7.39 23.32 -23.74
N ASP A 378 7.96 23.62 -22.57
CA ASP A 378 9.38 23.98 -22.44
C ASP A 378 10.02 23.35 -21.18
N PRO A 379 10.29 22.04 -21.19
CA PRO A 379 10.86 21.32 -20.05
C PRO A 379 12.23 21.85 -19.59
N SER A 380 13.02 22.40 -20.52
CA SER A 380 14.37 22.91 -20.22
C SER A 380 14.34 24.18 -19.34
N ASN A 381 13.25 24.94 -19.35
CA ASN A 381 13.09 26.17 -18.58
C ASN A 381 11.99 26.08 -17.51
N PHE A 382 11.61 24.86 -17.07
CA PHE A 382 10.59 24.70 -16.03
C PHE A 382 10.85 25.59 -14.81
N LYS A 383 12.09 25.61 -14.32
CA LYS A 383 12.44 26.32 -13.09
C LYS A 383 12.21 27.82 -13.23
N GLU A 384 12.74 28.44 -14.28
CA GLU A 384 12.64 29.87 -14.55
C GLU A 384 11.16 30.27 -14.70
N ARG A 385 10.40 29.53 -15.50
CA ARG A 385 9.00 29.84 -15.78
C ARG A 385 8.10 29.67 -14.53
N ILE A 386 8.36 28.66 -13.71
CA ILE A 386 7.63 28.46 -12.44
C ILE A 386 8.04 29.54 -11.43
N LEU A 387 9.32 29.90 -11.37
CA LEU A 387 9.83 30.93 -10.48
C LEU A 387 9.20 32.29 -10.77
N ASP A 388 8.98 32.64 -12.03
CA ASP A 388 8.28 33.87 -12.42
C ASP A 388 6.83 33.92 -11.91
N ILE A 389 6.16 32.77 -11.81
CA ILE A 389 4.83 32.67 -11.20
C ILE A 389 4.94 32.91 -9.69
N PHE A 390 5.86 32.23 -9.00
CA PHE A 390 5.99 32.34 -7.55
C PHE A 390 6.48 33.73 -7.09
N LYS A 391 7.34 34.40 -7.87
CA LYS A 391 7.81 35.77 -7.55
C LYS A 391 6.71 36.84 -7.54
N ARG A 392 5.48 36.53 -7.97
CA ARG A 392 4.30 37.40 -7.79
C ARG A 392 3.91 37.58 -6.32
N MET A 393 4.41 36.72 -5.42
CA MET A 393 4.40 36.91 -3.97
C MET A 393 5.83 37.11 -3.49
N SER A 394 6.05 38.08 -2.61
CA SER A 394 7.40 38.33 -2.05
C SER A 394 7.75 37.35 -0.93
N ASP A 395 9.04 37.16 -0.66
CA ASP A 395 9.53 36.35 0.48
C ASP A 395 9.07 36.94 1.84
N THR A 396 8.97 38.26 1.95
CA THR A 396 8.42 38.91 3.15
C THR A 396 6.95 38.58 3.35
N GLU A 397 6.13 38.66 2.29
CA GLU A 397 4.73 38.22 2.36
C GLU A 397 4.64 36.73 2.71
N ALA A 398 5.55 35.90 2.19
CA ALA A 398 5.59 34.46 2.49
C ALA A 398 5.87 34.18 3.98
N LYS A 399 6.74 34.96 4.63
CA LYS A 399 7.00 34.85 6.09
C LYS A 399 5.73 34.98 6.90
N ASP A 400 4.95 36.03 6.63
CA ASP A 400 3.72 36.30 7.37
C ASP A 400 2.65 35.24 7.06
N LEU A 401 2.53 34.86 5.78
CA LEU A 401 1.55 33.90 5.31
C LEU A 401 1.76 32.50 5.90
N PHE A 402 3.02 32.04 5.96
CA PHE A 402 3.38 30.68 6.34
C PHE A 402 3.84 30.54 7.81
N ALA A 403 3.90 31.62 8.59
CA ALA A 403 4.19 31.52 10.02
C ALA A 403 3.19 30.59 10.73
N LYS A 404 3.63 29.85 11.75
CA LYS A 404 2.74 29.06 12.64
C LYS A 404 1.65 29.93 13.32
N THR A 405 1.93 31.21 13.53
CA THR A 405 0.98 32.20 14.07
C THR A 405 0.19 32.91 12.99
N GLY A 406 0.52 32.66 11.71
CA GLY A 406 -0.12 33.26 10.56
C GLY A 406 -1.50 32.66 10.24
N PRO A 407 -2.18 33.17 9.19
CA PRO A 407 -3.56 32.81 8.86
C PRO A 407 -3.76 31.33 8.51
N TYR A 408 -2.68 30.63 8.17
CA TYR A 408 -2.68 29.21 7.80
C TYR A 408 -1.88 28.31 8.75
N GLY A 409 -1.53 28.81 9.94
CA GLY A 409 -0.70 28.12 10.93
C GLY A 409 -1.39 27.01 11.76
N GLY A 410 -2.69 26.78 11.54
CA GLY A 410 -3.49 25.80 12.29
C GLY A 410 -3.17 24.33 11.98
N ALA A 411 -3.84 23.42 12.70
CA ALA A 411 -3.75 21.98 12.42
C ALA A 411 -4.07 21.71 10.94
N GLY A 412 -3.18 20.99 10.25
CA GLY A 412 -3.15 20.85 8.78
C GLY A 412 -4.32 20.10 8.14
N SER A 413 -5.53 20.58 8.40
CA SER A 413 -6.80 20.09 7.87
C SER A 413 -6.92 20.34 6.37
N GLU A 414 -7.74 19.53 5.71
CA GLU A 414 -8.02 19.67 4.27
C GLU A 414 -8.72 21.01 3.95
N GLY A 415 -9.56 21.52 4.88
CA GLY A 415 -10.18 22.84 4.74
C GLY A 415 -9.18 23.99 4.77
N LEU A 416 -8.13 23.91 5.60
CA LEU A 416 -7.10 24.95 5.65
C LEU A 416 -6.22 24.94 4.39
N GLN A 417 -5.90 23.75 3.88
CA GLN A 417 -5.24 23.57 2.58
C GLN A 417 -6.08 24.17 1.45
N ASP A 418 -7.40 24.01 1.47
CA ASP A 418 -8.30 24.58 0.46
C ASP A 418 -8.34 26.10 0.48
N LYS A 419 -8.42 26.71 1.67
CA LYS A 419 -8.36 28.17 1.80
C LYS A 419 -7.04 28.74 1.28
N LEU A 420 -5.91 28.15 1.69
CA LEU A 420 -4.59 28.58 1.22
C LEU A 420 -4.46 28.39 -0.29
N TYR A 421 -4.91 27.25 -0.83
CA TYR A 421 -4.91 26.99 -2.26
C TYR A 421 -5.68 28.07 -3.03
N ARG A 422 -6.91 28.41 -2.63
CA ARG A 422 -7.71 29.47 -3.29
C ARG A 422 -7.01 30.82 -3.23
N TYR A 423 -6.42 31.16 -2.09
CA TYR A 423 -5.63 32.37 -1.95
C TYR A 423 -4.46 32.41 -2.94
N LEU A 424 -3.68 31.32 -3.05
CA LEU A 424 -2.54 31.24 -3.95
C LEU A 424 -2.96 31.26 -5.43
N VAL A 425 -4.08 30.63 -5.78
CA VAL A 425 -4.66 30.70 -7.14
C VAL A 425 -4.92 32.16 -7.54
N ALA A 426 -5.57 32.93 -6.65
CA ALA A 426 -5.82 34.35 -6.90
C ALA A 426 -4.53 35.18 -6.92
N LYS A 427 -3.64 34.98 -5.92
CA LYS A 427 -2.36 35.70 -5.82
C LYS A 427 -1.47 35.49 -7.03
N TYR A 428 -1.45 34.27 -7.57
CA TYR A 428 -0.67 33.94 -8.76
C TYR A 428 -1.44 34.11 -10.07
N LYS A 429 -2.70 34.55 -10.06
CA LYS A 429 -3.55 34.68 -11.25
C LYS A 429 -3.58 33.40 -12.10
N LEU A 430 -3.80 32.27 -11.44
CA LEU A 430 -3.90 30.96 -12.09
C LEU A 430 -5.38 30.68 -12.41
N GLY A 431 -5.72 30.41 -13.67
CA GLY A 431 -7.11 30.21 -14.12
C GLY A 431 -7.79 31.43 -14.75
N GLU A 432 -7.05 32.53 -14.98
CA GLU A 432 -7.43 33.57 -15.94
C GLU A 432 -6.85 33.20 -17.31
N SER A 433 -7.45 32.24 -18.00
CA SER A 433 -7.18 31.92 -19.41
C SER A 433 -8.37 31.22 -20.04
#